data_AF-A0A521Z0E9-F1
#
_entry.id   AF-A0A521Z0E9-F1
#
_cell.length_a   1.000
_cell.length_b   1.000
_cell.length_c   1.000
_cell.angle_alpha   90.00
_cell.angle_beta   90.00
_cell.angle_gamma   90.00
#
_symmetry.space_group_name_H-M   'P 1'
#
loop_
_entity.id
_entity.type
_entity.pdbx_description
1 polymer ?
#
loop_
_entity_poly.entity_id
_entity_poly.type
_entity_poly.pdbx_seq_one_letter_code
_entity_poly.pdbx_strand_id
1 'polypeptide(L)' 'MSRESSKVLLVDDDKDLLQLIAMRLTASGYAVTAVESGEAALAAL' A
#
# COMPACT_ATOMS: atom_id res chain seq x y z
N MET A 1 22.59 8.95 -4.96
CA MET A 1 22.08 8.02 -3.93
C MET A 1 20.70 7.58 -4.35
N SER A 2 20.56 6.35 -4.81
CA SER A 2 19.24 5.78 -5.15
C SER A 2 18.45 5.66 -3.85
N ARG A 3 17.52 6.57 -3.59
CA ARG A 3 16.52 6.35 -2.53
C ARG A 3 15.61 5.25 -3.05
N GLU A 4 15.90 4.00 -2.68
CA GLU A 4 14.95 2.91 -2.81
C GLU A 4 13.65 3.36 -2.14
N SER A 5 12.58 3.49 -2.92
CA SER A 5 11.25 3.83 -2.42
C SER A 5 10.84 2.72 -1.45
N SER A 6 10.72 3.03 -0.16
CA SER A 6 10.30 2.04 0.84
C SER A 6 8.96 1.42 0.42
N LYS A 7 8.94 0.09 0.35
CA LYS A 7 7.75 -0.67 -0.05
C LYS A 7 6.80 -0.79 1.13
N VAL A 8 5.52 -0.53 0.91
CA VAL A 8 4.47 -0.57 1.92
C VAL A 8 3.34 -1.48 1.41
N LEU A 9 3.01 -2.52 2.16
CA LEU A 9 1.81 -3.33 1.94
C LEU A 9 0.71 -2.79 2.86
N LEU A 10 -0.36 -2.27 2.26
CA LEU A 10 -1.51 -1.71 2.94
C LEU A 10 -2.69 -2.68 2.82
N VAL A 11 -3.29 -3.05 3.95
CA VAL A 11 -4.40 -3.99 4.04
C VAL A 11 -5.56 -3.32 4.76
N ASP A 12 -6.70 -3.17 4.09
CA ASP A 12 -7.91 -2.57 4.65
C ASP A 12 -9.14 -3.10 3.88
N ASP A 13 -10.23 -3.45 4.57
CA ASP A 13 -11.46 -3.95 3.96
C ASP A 13 -12.37 -2.83 3.42
N ASP A 14 -12.14 -1.58 3.85
CA ASP A 14 -12.79 -0.41 3.30
C ASP A 14 -12.03 0.14 2.08
N LYS A 15 -12.65 0.06 0.91
CA LYS A 15 -12.06 0.50 -0.37
C LYS A 15 -11.80 2.00 -0.44
N ASP A 16 -12.67 2.82 0.16
CA ASP A 16 -12.55 4.27 0.08
C ASP A 16 -11.38 4.75 0.93
N LEU A 17 -11.23 4.17 2.13
CA LEU A 17 -10.10 4.45 3.02
C LEU A 17 -8.79 3.91 2.44
N LEU A 18 -8.80 2.68 1.92
CA LEU A 18 -7.65 2.05 1.27
C LEU A 18 -7.09 2.94 0.15
N GLN A 19 -7.96 3.46 -0.72
CA GLN A 19 -7.55 4.36 -1.81
C GLN A 19 -6.99 5.67 -1.28
N LEU A 20 -7.64 6.30 -0.29
CA LEU A 20 -7.20 7.58 0.27
C LEU A 20 -5.80 7.47 0.91
N ILE A 21 -5.56 6.40 1.66
CA ILE A 21 -4.26 6.15 2.29
C ILE A 21 -3.20 5.79 1.24
N ALA A 22 -3.52 4.92 0.28
CA ALA A 22 -2.60 4.56 -0.80
C ALA A 22 -2.17 5.78 -1.62
N MET A 23 -3.10 6.70 -1.94
CA MET A 23 -2.79 7.96 -2.61
C MET A 23 -1.82 8.82 -1.80
N ARG A 24 -2.06 8.98 -0.49
CA ARG A 24 -1.20 9.78 0.40
C ARG A 24 0.22 9.21 0.51
N LEU A 25 0.34 7.89 0.67
CA LEU A 25 1.62 7.20 0.78
C LEU A 25 2.39 7.27 -0.55
N THR A 26 1.72 7.06 -1.67
CA THR A 26 2.33 7.19 -3.00
C THR A 26 2.84 8.62 -3.24
N ALA A 27 2.04 9.64 -2.90
CA ALA A 27 2.45 11.05 -2.98
C ALA A 27 3.64 11.38 -2.06
N SER A 28 3.82 10.64 -0.98
CA SER A 28 4.96 10.77 -0.06
C SER A 28 6.22 10.04 -0.55
N GLY A 29 6.16 9.36 -1.72
CA GLY A 29 7.29 8.69 -2.36
C GLY A 29 7.45 7.21 -1.99
N TYR A 30 6.45 6.60 -1.36
CA TYR A 30 6.46 5.16 -1.04
C TYR A 30 5.96 4.34 -2.23
N ALA A 31 6.46 3.10 -2.36
CA ALA A 31 5.91 2.12 -3.29
C ALA A 31 4.83 1.31 -2.56
N VAL A 32 3.56 1.59 -2.85
CA VAL A 32 2.43 1.04 -2.10
C VAL A 32 1.77 -0.09 -2.89
N THR A 33 1.56 -1.23 -2.22
CA THR A 33 0.69 -2.32 -2.66
C THR A 33 -0.52 -2.32 -1.74
N ALA A 34 -1.71 -2.06 -2.28
CA ALA A 34 -2.95 -2.03 -1.51
C ALA A 34 -3.76 -3.29 -1.80
N VAL A 35 -4.25 -3.95 -0.75
CA VAL A 35 -5.05 -5.18 -0.83
C VAL A 35 -6.24 -5.11 0.12
N GLU A 36 -7.34 -5.75 -0.26
CA GLU A 36 -8.62 -5.65 0.45
C GLU A 36 -8.80 -6.70 1.56
N SER A 37 -7.87 -7.65 1.69
CA SER A 37 -8.00 -8.74 2.66
C SER A 37 -6.64 -9.29 3.10
N GLY A 38 -6.63 -9.99 4.23
CA GLY A 38 -5.44 -10.65 4.75
C GLY A 38 -4.91 -11.76 3.85
N GLU A 39 -5.80 -12.50 3.16
CA GLU A 39 -5.41 -13.51 2.19
C GLU A 39 -4.70 -12.90 0.99
N ALA A 40 -5.21 -11.77 0.48
CA ALA A 40 -4.57 -11.02 -0.59
C ALA A 40 -3.22 -10.42 -0.13
N ALA A 41 -3.12 -10.02 1.14
CA ALA A 41 -1.87 -9.56 1.74
C ALA A 41 -0.83 -10.68 1.80
N LEU A 42 -1.23 -11.87 2.23
CA LEU A 42 -0.35 -13.02 2.31
C LEU A 42 0.17 -13.45 0.92
N ALA A 43 -0.67 -13.33 -0.10
CA ALA A 43 -0.28 -13.59 -1.49
C ALA A 43 0.65 -12.52 -2.09
N ALA A 44 0.75 -11.35 -1.44
CA ALA A 44 1.57 -10.22 -1.88
C ALA A 44 2.91 -10.08 -1.12
N LEU A 45 3.20 -10.98 -0.18
CA LEU A 45 4.50 -11.13 0.49
C LEU A 45 5.53 -11.80 -0.44
#